data_AF-A0A381SIW5-F1
#
_entry.id   AF-A0A381SIW5-F1
#
_cell.length_a   1.000
_cell.length_b   1.000
_cell.length_c   1.000
_cell.angle_alpha   90.00
_cell.angle_beta   90.00
_cell.angle_gamma   90.00
#
_symmetry.space_group_name_H-M   'P 1'
#
loop_
_entity.id
_entity.type
_entity.pdbx_description
1 polymer ?
#
loop_
_entity_poly.entity_id
_entity_poly.type
_entity_poly.pdbx_seq_one_letter_code
_entity_poly.pdbx_strand_id
1 'polypeptide(L)'
;MSSHTNKDEAAGAPLWSVAAIRLPFTSAHRTNLFNDATADNFITGVTIGLFNYKDSEVSDGKVAHAGWNLKTTGSGGRAGRVSQETLVALTNSADA
;
A
#
# COMPACT_ATOMS: atom_id res chain seq x y z
N MET A 1 6.69 10.10 18.46
CA MET A 1 6.85 10.01 16.99
C MET A 1 5.62 9.32 16.44
N SER A 2 4.96 9.90 15.44
CA SER A 2 3.85 9.22 14.77
C SER A 2 4.38 8.03 13.97
N SER A 3 3.62 6.93 13.89
CA SER A 3 4.05 5.73 13.18
C SER A 3 3.98 5.85 11.65
N HIS A 4 3.40 6.95 11.15
CA HIS A 4 3.19 7.33 9.75
C HIS A 4 2.86 8.84 9.68
N THR A 5 2.75 9.38 8.47
CA THR A 5 2.22 10.73 8.18
C THR A 5 1.11 10.65 7.15
N ASN A 6 0.46 11.78 6.84
CA ASN A 6 -0.53 11.87 5.77
C ASN A 6 0.08 12.16 4.39
N LYS A 7 1.39 12.43 4.32
CA LYS A 7 2.09 12.74 3.07
C LYS A 7 2.40 11.46 2.29
N ASP A 8 2.09 11.45 1.00
CA ASP A 8 2.47 10.36 0.10
C ASP A 8 3.96 10.38 -0.22
N GLU A 9 4.74 9.78 0.67
CA GLU A 9 6.16 9.53 0.47
C GLU A 9 6.56 8.27 1.23
N ALA A 10 7.60 7.58 0.76
CA ALA A 10 8.12 6.38 1.42
C ALA A 10 8.44 6.62 2.91
N ALA A 11 8.92 7.82 3.27
CA ALA A 11 9.19 8.19 4.65
C ALA A 11 7.94 8.40 5.50
N GLY A 12 6.82 8.74 4.87
CA GLY A 12 5.49 8.94 5.47
C GLY A 12 4.71 7.65 5.66
N ALA A 13 5.03 6.60 4.90
CA ALA A 13 4.38 5.30 5.02
C ALA A 13 4.55 4.65 6.41
N PRO A 14 3.55 3.90 6.91
CA PRO A 14 3.66 3.16 8.16
C PRO A 14 4.81 2.15 8.11
N LEU A 15 5.80 2.27 9.00
CA LEU A 15 6.96 1.36 9.03
C LEU A 15 6.55 -0.10 9.28
N TRP A 16 5.49 -0.31 10.05
CA TRP A 16 4.95 -1.63 10.37
C TRP A 16 4.13 -2.25 9.23
N SER A 17 3.82 -1.51 8.15
CA SER A 17 3.06 -2.05 7.01
C SER A 17 3.72 -3.28 6.37
N VAL A 18 5.06 -3.35 6.42
CA VAL A 18 5.84 -4.48 5.91
C VAL A 18 5.59 -5.79 6.69
N ALA A 19 4.99 -5.72 7.89
CA ALA A 19 4.51 -6.89 8.62
C ALA A 19 3.45 -7.66 7.82
N ALA A 20 2.59 -6.95 7.09
CA ALA A 20 1.50 -7.55 6.32
C ALA A 20 2.03 -8.48 5.21
N ILE A 21 3.26 -8.21 4.74
CA ILE A 21 3.98 -9.05 3.78
C ILE A 21 5.09 -9.90 4.43
N ARG A 22 5.07 -10.04 5.76
CA ARG A 22 5.98 -10.87 6.56
C ARG A 22 7.46 -10.49 6.44
N LEU A 23 7.75 -9.20 6.24
CA LEU A 23 9.10 -8.66 6.26
C LEU A 23 9.42 -7.94 7.58
N PRO A 24 10.71 -7.87 7.98
CA PRO A 24 11.11 -7.12 9.17
C PRO A 24 10.92 -5.61 8.98
N PHE A 25 10.78 -4.87 10.08
CA PHE A 25 10.43 -3.44 10.04
C PHE A 25 11.66 -2.59 9.78
N THR A 26 12.07 -2.52 8.52
CA THR A 26 13.21 -1.71 8.08
C THR A 26 12.76 -0.61 7.14
N SER A 27 13.49 0.51 7.16
CA SER A 27 13.26 1.62 6.23
C SER A 27 13.37 1.16 4.77
N ALA A 28 14.32 0.28 4.46
CA ALA A 28 14.50 -0.29 3.13
C ALA A 28 13.27 -1.10 2.68
N HIS A 29 12.72 -1.98 3.51
CA HIS A 29 11.52 -2.74 3.14
C HIS A 29 10.30 -1.84 2.96
N ARG A 30 10.13 -0.82 3.79
CA ARG A 30 9.06 0.16 3.63
C ARG A 30 9.22 0.93 2.33
N THR A 31 10.43 1.40 2.02
CA THR A 31 10.71 2.10 0.77
C THR A 31 10.45 1.22 -0.44
N ASN A 32 10.81 -0.06 -0.38
CA ASN A 32 10.51 -0.99 -1.46
C ASN A 32 9.02 -1.25 -1.62
N LEU A 33 8.24 -1.29 -0.52
CA LEU A 33 6.80 -1.56 -0.54
C LEU A 33 5.97 -0.35 -1.00
N PHE A 34 6.47 0.85 -0.72
CA PHE A 34 5.83 2.10 -1.09
C PHE A 34 5.67 2.24 -2.61
N ASN A 35 4.43 2.44 -3.07
CA ASN A 35 4.04 2.55 -4.48
C ASN A 35 4.57 1.43 -5.39
N ASP A 36 4.86 0.25 -4.83
CA ASP A 36 5.36 -0.86 -5.63
C ASP A 36 4.27 -1.43 -6.54
N ALA A 37 4.60 -1.54 -7.81
CA ALA A 37 3.75 -2.16 -8.84
C ALA A 37 4.48 -3.30 -9.55
N THR A 38 5.60 -3.76 -9.00
CA THR A 38 6.45 -4.78 -9.61
C THR A 38 5.93 -6.17 -9.25
N ALA A 39 5.67 -7.00 -10.25
CA ALA A 39 5.32 -8.41 -10.02
C ALA A 39 6.50 -9.16 -9.40
N ASP A 40 6.19 -10.13 -8.52
CA ASP A 40 7.17 -11.06 -7.94
C ASP A 40 8.25 -10.41 -7.05
N ASN A 41 8.11 -9.13 -6.70
CA ASN A 41 9.11 -8.39 -5.93
C ASN A 41 9.23 -8.86 -4.46
N PHE A 42 8.11 -9.30 -3.87
CA PHE A 42 8.05 -9.80 -2.48
C PHE A 42 7.64 -11.27 -2.39
N ILE A 43 6.63 -11.66 -3.15
CA ILE A 43 6.07 -13.00 -3.18
C ILE A 43 5.82 -13.36 -4.64
N THR A 44 6.31 -14.52 -5.08
CA THR A 44 6.07 -15.00 -6.44
C THR A 44 4.58 -15.25 -6.69
N GLY A 45 4.11 -14.82 -7.87
CA GLY A 45 2.73 -14.96 -8.34
C GLY A 45 1.80 -13.81 -7.93
N VAL A 46 2.32 -12.75 -7.32
CA VAL A 46 1.55 -11.56 -6.92
C VAL A 46 2.35 -10.27 -7.11
N THR A 47 1.64 -9.18 -7.32
CA THR A 47 2.13 -7.80 -7.20
C THR A 47 1.56 -7.22 -5.92
N ILE A 48 2.41 -6.67 -5.05
CA ILE A 48 1.99 -6.08 -3.77
C ILE A 48 2.61 -4.70 -3.64
N GLY A 49 1.79 -3.70 -3.30
CA GLY A 49 2.25 -2.34 -3.04
C GLY A 49 1.42 -1.65 -1.97
N LEU A 50 2.03 -0.68 -1.30
CA LEU A 50 1.36 0.19 -0.33
C LEU A 50 1.22 1.59 -0.92
N PHE A 51 -0.02 2.08 -0.96
CA PHE A 51 -0.40 3.34 -1.59
C PHE A 51 -1.13 4.26 -0.61
N ASN A 52 -0.92 5.57 -0.70
CA ASN A 52 -1.68 6.54 0.08
C ASN A 52 -2.72 7.23 -0.80
N TYR A 53 -3.98 6.82 -0.71
CA TYR A 53 -5.04 7.38 -1.56
C TYR A 53 -5.69 8.61 -0.93
N LYS A 54 -6.08 9.60 -1.73
CA LYS A 54 -6.94 10.72 -1.32
C LYS A 54 -8.42 10.40 -1.47
N ASP A 55 -9.28 11.15 -0.79
CA ASP A 55 -10.74 10.93 -0.80
C ASP A 55 -11.34 10.87 -2.20
N SER A 56 -10.83 11.68 -3.14
CA SER A 56 -11.30 11.72 -4.53
C SER A 56 -10.98 10.45 -5.33
N GLU A 57 -10.10 9.58 -4.84
CA GLU A 57 -9.75 8.30 -5.50
C GLU A 57 -10.57 7.13 -4.98
N VAL A 58 -11.23 7.31 -3.83
CA VAL A 58 -12.10 6.30 -3.22
C VAL A 58 -13.44 6.22 -3.95
N SER A 59 -13.91 7.33 -4.54
CA SER A 59 -15.21 7.43 -5.21
C SER A 59 -15.41 6.46 -6.37
N ASP A 60 -14.32 5.94 -6.95
CA ASP A 60 -14.33 4.94 -8.02
C ASP A 60 -14.68 3.52 -7.55
N GLY A 61 -14.83 3.29 -6.23
CA GLY A 61 -15.13 1.99 -5.64
C GLY A 61 -14.01 0.95 -5.76
N LYS A 62 -12.84 1.35 -6.27
CA LYS A 62 -11.64 0.51 -6.46
C LYS A 62 -10.72 0.52 -5.25
N VAL A 63 -10.90 1.47 -4.34
CA VAL A 63 -10.14 1.68 -3.11
C VAL A 63 -11.13 1.65 -1.96
N ALA A 64 -10.77 1.03 -0.84
CA ALA A 64 -11.67 0.85 0.29
C ALA A 64 -11.86 2.14 1.12
N HIS A 65 -10.79 2.91 1.34
CA HIS A 65 -10.82 4.17 2.09
C HIS A 65 -9.60 5.03 1.74
N ALA A 66 -9.69 6.35 1.95
CA ALA A 66 -8.54 7.23 1.84
C ALA A 66 -7.50 6.95 2.93
N GLY A 67 -6.23 7.12 2.61
CA GLY A 67 -5.11 6.78 3.48
C GLY A 67 -4.28 5.61 2.95
N TRP A 68 -3.55 4.94 3.85
CA TRP A 68 -2.59 3.90 3.50
C TRP A 68 -3.28 2.56 3.26
N ASN A 69 -3.22 2.08 2.02
CA ASN A 69 -3.87 0.86 1.56
C ASN A 69 -2.85 -0.10 0.95
N LEU A 70 -2.88 -1.36 1.41
CA LEU A 70 -2.12 -2.45 0.83
C LEU A 70 -2.92 -3.06 -0.33
N LYS A 71 -2.39 -2.92 -1.54
CA LYS A 71 -2.95 -3.52 -2.74
C LYS A 71 -2.23 -4.81 -3.06
N THR A 72 -2.97 -5.89 -3.23
CA THR A 72 -2.45 -7.17 -3.72
C THR A 72 -3.17 -7.55 -5.00
N THR A 73 -2.42 -7.84 -6.05
CA THR A 73 -2.95 -8.28 -7.35
C THR A 73 -2.35 -9.63 -7.69
N GLY A 74 -3.18 -10.62 -8.02
CA GLY A 74 -2.71 -11.92 -8.50
C GLY A 74 -2.08 -11.84 -9.89
N SER A 75 -1.38 -12.90 -10.31
CA SER A 75 -0.80 -12.99 -11.66
C SER A 75 -1.45 -14.11 -12.51
N GLY A 76 -1.19 -14.10 -13.82
CA GLY A 76 -1.72 -15.08 -14.77
C GLY A 76 -3.25 -15.13 -14.79
N GLY A 77 -3.85 -16.32 -14.72
CA GLY A 77 -5.32 -16.49 -14.64
C GLY A 77 -5.98 -15.88 -13.39
N ARG A 78 -5.18 -15.32 -12.47
CA ARG A 78 -5.64 -14.59 -11.28
C ARG A 78 -5.42 -13.09 -11.37
N ALA A 79 -5.02 -12.54 -12.53
CA ALA A 79 -4.79 -11.11 -12.72
C ALA A 79 -5.99 -10.21 -12.35
N GLY A 80 -7.22 -10.72 -12.52
CA GLY A 80 -8.43 -10.01 -12.08
C GLY A 80 -8.72 -10.08 -10.57
N ARG A 81 -7.94 -10.83 -9.79
CA ARG A 81 -8.09 -10.93 -8.34
C ARG A 81 -7.27 -9.83 -7.69
N VAL A 82 -7.95 -8.70 -7.42
CA VAL A 82 -7.39 -7.56 -6.72
C VAL A 82 -8.04 -7.48 -5.35
N SER A 83 -7.23 -7.46 -4.30
CA SER A 83 -7.66 -7.15 -2.94
C SER A 83 -6.99 -5.86 -2.46
N GLN A 84 -7.75 -5.07 -1.72
CA GLN A 84 -7.31 -3.83 -1.11
C GLN A 84 -7.58 -3.93 0.38
N GLU A 85 -6.57 -3.66 1.20
CA GLU A 85 -6.69 -3.62 2.65
C GLU A 85 -6.29 -2.23 3.15
N THR A 86 -7.22 -1.49 3.75
CA THR A 86 -6.89 -0.22 4.40
C THR A 86 -6.16 -0.49 5.71
N LEU A 87 -4.88 -0.13 5.78
CA LEU A 87 -4.07 -0.23 6.99
C LEU A 87 -4.24 1.01 7.88
N VAL A 88 -4.40 2.19 7.27
CA VAL A 88 -4.63 3.45 7.97
C VAL A 88 -5.64 4.28 7.20
N ALA A 89 -6.79 4.54 7.84
CA ALA A 89 -7.78 5.47 7.33
C ALA A 89 -7.35 6.92 7.65
N LEU A 90 -7.33 7.79 6.63
CA LEU A 90 -7.05 9.22 6.75
C LEU A 90 -8.20 10.02 6.14
N THR A 91 -8.47 11.20 6.69
CA THR A 91 -9.44 12.18 6.14
C THR A 91 -8.76 13.36 5.46
N ASN A 92 -7.43 13.37 5.47
CA ASN A 92 -6.58 14.45 4.95
C ASN A 92 -5.33 13.90 4.27
N SER A 93 -5.46 12.74 3.61
CA SER A 93 -4.37 12.19 2.81
C SER A 93 -3.89 13.22 1.79
N ALA A 94 -2.58 13.50 1.84
CA ALA A 94 -1.89 14.38 0.91
C ALA A 94 -1.16 13.51 -0.12
N ASP A 95 -1.97 12.78 -0.90
CA ASP A 95 -1.54 12.13 -2.13
C ASP A 95 -1.01 13.18 -3.13
N ALA A 96 0.08 12.84 -3.83
CA ALA A 96 0.79 13.76 -4.72
C ALA A 96 -0.01 14.10 -6.00
#